data_AF-A0A3P8JU45-F1
#
_entry.id   AF-A0A3P8JU45-F1
#
_cell.length_a   1.000
_cell.length_b   1.000
_cell.length_c   1.000
_cell.angle_alpha   90.00
_cell.angle_beta   90.00
_cell.angle_gamma   90.00
#
_symmetry.space_group_name_H-M   'P 1'
#
loop_
_entity.id
_entity.type
_entity.pdbx_description
1 polymer ?
#
loop_
_entity_poly.entity_id
_entity_poly.type
_entity_poly.pdbx_seq_one_letter_code
_entity_poly.pdbx_strand_id
1 'polypeptide(L)' 'MNITLARIDDRLIHGQVTTVWSKVANAQRIIICNDDVYNDEVRRTLLRQAAPPG' A
#
# COMPACT_ATOMS: atom_id res chain seq x y z
N MET A 1 -2.11 2.76 -17.33
CA MET A 1 -1.57 2.45 -15.99
C MET A 1 -0.21 1.79 -16.20
N ASN A 2 0.85 2.28 -15.56
CA ASN A 2 2.18 1.66 -15.62
C ASN A 2 2.48 1.04 -14.25
N ILE A 3 2.89 -0.23 -14.20
CA ILE A 3 3.20 -0.95 -12.96
C ILE A 3 4.71 -0.90 -12.78
N THR A 4 5.19 -0.06 -11.86
CA THR A 4 6.62 0.12 -11.59
C THR A 4 7.15 -0.85 -10.53
N LEU A 5 6.27 -1.37 -9.67
CA LEU A 5 6.60 -2.33 -8.63
C LEU A 5 5.41 -3.25 -8.32
N ALA A 6 5.67 -4.55 -8.17
CA ALA A 6 4.77 -5.50 -7.55
C ALA A 6 5.47 -6.15 -6.36
N ARG A 7 4.83 -6.14 -5.18
CA ARG A 7 5.39 -6.65 -3.93
C ARG A 7 4.36 -7.49 -3.20
N ILE A 8 4.78 -8.66 -2.71
CA ILE A 8 4.00 -9.51 -1.81
C ILE A 8 4.47 -9.21 -0.37
N ASP A 9 3.56 -8.71 0.46
CA ASP A 9 3.79 -8.41 1.88
C ASP A 9 2.43 -8.51 2.60
N ASP A 10 2.29 -9.43 3.54
CA ASP A 10 1.05 -9.70 4.27
C ASP A 10 0.66 -8.57 5.25
N ARG A 11 1.65 -7.77 5.67
CA ARG A 11 1.45 -6.59 6.52
C ARG A 11 1.09 -5.33 5.75
N LEU A 12 1.14 -5.38 4.41
CA LEU A 12 0.70 -4.30 3.51
C LEU A 12 1.44 -2.97 3.75
N ILE A 13 0.77 -1.99 4.36
CA ILE A 13 1.35 -0.68 4.68
C ILE A 13 1.75 -0.69 6.16
N HIS A 14 3.05 -0.76 6.42
CA HIS A 14 3.58 -0.82 7.79
C HIS A 14 4.95 -0.14 7.94
N GLY A 15 5.06 0.66 9.01
CA GLY A 15 6.29 1.32 9.42
C GLY A 15 6.96 2.14 8.31
N GLN A 16 8.29 2.22 8.37
CA GLN A 16 9.10 2.94 7.37
C GLN A 16 9.33 2.13 6.09
N VAL A 17 9.04 0.82 6.10
CA VAL A 17 9.27 -0.09 4.97
C VAL A 17 8.49 0.38 3.74
N THR A 18 7.19 0.67 3.90
CA THR A 18 6.36 1.12 2.78
C THR A 18 6.79 2.49 2.25
N THR A 19 7.30 3.38 3.10
CA THR A 19 7.83 4.69 2.67
C THR A 19 9.07 4.54 1.79
N VAL A 20 9.98 3.63 2.15
CA VAL A 20 11.17 3.34 1.33
C VAL A 20 10.75 2.77 -0.02
N TRP A 21 9.85 1.79 -0.04
CA TRP A 21 9.38 1.18 -1.28
C TRP A 21 8.58 2.14 -2.16
N SER A 22 7.82 3.07 -1.58
CA SER A 22 7.11 4.11 -2.34
C SER A 22 8.09 4.98 -3.13
N LYS A 23 9.22 5.38 -2.51
CA LYS A 23 10.29 6.13 -3.18
C LYS A 23 10.98 5.32 -4.28
N VAL A 24 11.28 4.05 -4.03
CA VAL A 24 11.90 3.15 -5.02
C VAL A 24 10.97 2.93 -6.21
N ALA A 25 9.68 2.72 -5.97
CA ALA A 25 8.68 2.52 -7.01
C ALA A 25 8.43 3.78 -7.83
N ASN A 26 8.76 4.97 -7.30
CA ASN A 26 8.48 6.27 -7.89
C ASN A 26 7.04 6.37 -8.43
N ALA A 27 6.09 5.85 -7.64
CA ALA A 27 4.71 5.68 -8.04
C ALA A 27 3.82 6.73 -7.38
N GLN A 28 2.79 7.19 -8.11
CA GLN A 28 1.80 8.14 -7.60
C GLN A 28 0.64 7.46 -6.85
N ARG A 29 0.57 6.12 -6.89
CA ARG A 29 -0.54 5.36 -6.34
C ARG A 29 -0.07 4.00 -5.86
N ILE A 30 -0.50 3.62 -4.66
CA ILE A 30 -0.41 2.26 -4.12
C ILE A 30 -1.79 1.60 -4.31
N ILE A 31 -1.82 0.38 -4.86
CA ILE A 31 -3.02 -0.43 -4.99
C ILE A 31 -2.82 -1.74 -4.23
N ILE A 32 -3.74 -2.05 -3.32
CA ILE A 32 -3.75 -3.30 -2.56
C ILE A 32 -4.77 -4.23 -3.21
N CYS A 33 -4.32 -5.36 -3.73
CA CYS A 33 -5.15 -6.38 -4.36
C CYS A 33 -5.38 -7.54 -3.38
N ASN A 34 -6.38 -7.42 -2.52
CA ASN A 34 -6.74 -8.45 -1.53
C ASN A 34 -8.24 -8.35 -1.18
N ASP A 35 -8.99 -9.43 -1.39
CA ASP A 35 -10.45 -9.46 -1.22
C ASP A 35 -10.88 -9.33 0.24
N ASP A 36 -10.17 -9.99 1.17
CA ASP A 36 -10.47 -9.91 2.60
C ASP A 36 -10.30 -8.47 3.12
N VAL A 37 -9.23 -7.80 2.70
CA VAL A 37 -8.95 -6.40 3.04
C VAL A 37 -9.96 -5.45 2.39
N TYR A 38 -10.44 -5.77 1.19
CA TYR A 38 -11.46 -4.97 0.52
C TYR A 38 -12.80 -5.01 1.25
N ASN A 39 -13.16 -6.19 1.77
CA ASN A 39 -14.41 -6.41 2.50
C ASN A 39 -14.34 -5.96 3.99
N ASP A 40 -13.16 -5.65 4.51
CA ASP A 40 -12.95 -5.11 5.86
C ASP A 40 -12.82 -3.57 5.83
N GLU A 41 -13.90 -2.86 6.16
CA GLU A 41 -13.95 -1.40 6.15
C GLU A 41 -12.98 -0.74 7.13
N VAL A 42 -12.81 -1.34 8.32
CA VAL A 42 -11.91 -0.83 9.36
C VAL A 42 -10.47 -0.92 8.85
N ARG A 43 -10.08 -2.09 8.35
CA ARG A 43 -8.74 -2.33 7.81
C ARG A 43 -8.46 -1.46 6.60
N ARG A 44 -9.44 -1.29 5.68
CA ARG A 44 -9.29 -0.40 4.52
C ARG A 44 -9.06 1.05 4.93
N THR A 45 -9.76 1.51 5.96
CA THR A 45 -9.61 2.87 6.48
C THR A 45 -8.24 3.08 7.12
N LEU A 46 -7.80 2.13 7.95
CA LEU A 46 -6.47 2.17 8.57
C LEU A 46 -5.34 2.17 7.54
N LEU A 47 -5.44 1.36 6.49
CA LEU A 47 -4.44 1.32 5.42
C LEU A 47 -4.36 2.65 4.66
N ARG A 48 -5.50 3.32 4.42
CA ARG A 48 -5.50 4.66 3.81
C ARG A 48 -4.84 5.70 4.69
N GLN A 49 -5.05 5.63 6.00
CA GLN A 49 -4.43 6.54 6.97
C GLN A 49 -2.92 6.29 7.13
N ALA A 50 -2.48 5.04 6.97
CA ALA A 50 -1.08 4.65 7.07
C ALA A 50 -0.28 4.94 5.79
N ALA A 51 -0.93 5.38 4.70
CA ALA A 51 -0.26 5.65 3.44
C ALA A 51 0.85 6.70 3.60
N PRO A 52 2.04 6.50 3.00
CA PRO A 52 3.10 7.48 3.03
C PRO A 52 2.66 8.83 2.45
N PRO A 53 3.18 9.96 2.97
CA PRO A 53 2.83 11.29 2.47
C PRO A 53 3.29 11.46 1.02
N GLY A 54 2.41 12.01 0.18
CA GLY A 54 2.59 12.22 -1.26
C GLY A 54 1.27 12.49 -1.96
#